data_AF-B7R2X9-F1
#
_entry.id   AF-B7R2X9-F1
#
_cell.length_a   1.000
_cell.length_b   1.000
_cell.length_c   1.000
_cell.angle_alpha   90.00
_cell.angle_beta   90.00
_cell.angle_gamma   90.00
#
_symmetry.space_group_name_H-M   'P 1'
#
loop_
_entity.id
_entity.type
_entity.pdbx_description
1 polymer ?
#
loop_
_entity_poly.entity_id
_entity_poly.type
_entity_poly.pdbx_seq_one_letter_code
_entity_poly.pdbx_strand_id
1 'polypeptide(L)'
;MAERLGVNDSRLRMIWLSAVDHPNAVSPRDLYKLEFHIARDVSTRKSDVILDGIEYLILESGLVPTLKFLAKVNDITILNGSRLHLVLGDALGEREVALLRRTLGVF
;
A
#
# COMPACT_ATOMS: atom_id res chain seq x y z
N MET A 1 -7.54 -20.37 0.82
CA MET A 1 -7.94 -19.10 1.46
C MET A 1 -8.07 -17.93 0.48
N ALA A 2 -7.30 -17.88 -0.63
CA ALA A 2 -7.57 -16.98 -1.77
C ALA A 2 -8.97 -17.15 -2.40
N GLU A 3 -9.56 -18.35 -2.26
CA GLU A 3 -10.95 -18.63 -2.69
C GLU A 3 -12.02 -17.81 -1.96
N ARG A 4 -11.79 -17.33 -0.73
CA ARG A 4 -12.84 -16.65 0.05
C ARG A 4 -13.20 -15.25 -0.44
N LEU A 5 -12.41 -14.67 -1.35
CA LEU A 5 -12.75 -13.41 -2.02
C LEU A 5 -13.29 -13.60 -3.44
N GLY A 6 -13.34 -14.83 -3.98
CA GLY A 6 -13.88 -15.10 -5.31
C GLY A 6 -13.16 -14.43 -6.48
N VAL A 7 -12.02 -13.76 -6.25
CA VAL A 7 -11.27 -13.08 -7.31
C VAL A 7 -10.23 -14.04 -7.90
N ASN A 8 -10.68 -14.91 -8.81
CA ASN A 8 -9.76 -15.61 -9.73
C ASN A 8 -9.57 -14.77 -11.00
N ASP A 9 -9.27 -13.48 -10.82
CA ASP A 9 -9.05 -12.55 -11.91
C ASP A 9 -7.54 -12.35 -12.09
N SER A 10 -7.00 -12.89 -13.18
CA SER A 10 -5.58 -12.75 -13.55
C SER A 10 -5.08 -11.30 -13.66
N ARG A 11 -6.01 -10.33 -13.75
CA ARG A 11 -5.71 -8.88 -13.76
C ARG A 11 -5.37 -8.34 -12.38
N LEU A 12 -5.79 -9.01 -11.30
CA LEU A 12 -5.61 -8.55 -9.93
C LEU A 12 -4.43 -9.28 -9.26
N ARG A 13 -3.46 -8.51 -8.78
CA ARG A 13 -2.39 -9.03 -7.92
C ARG A 13 -2.68 -8.68 -6.47
N MET A 14 -2.98 -9.69 -5.66
CA MET A 14 -3.27 -9.51 -4.24
C MET A 14 -2.06 -9.84 -3.39
N ILE A 15 -1.71 -8.94 -2.46
CA ILE A 15 -0.69 -9.14 -1.43
C ILE A 15 -1.34 -8.83 -0.10
N TRP A 16 -1.23 -9.75 0.86
CA TRP A 16 -1.76 -9.56 2.20
C TRP A 16 -0.75 -8.89 3.12
N LEU A 17 -1.21 -8.03 4.02
CA LEU A 17 -0.41 -7.57 5.15
C LEU A 17 -0.60 -8.53 6.32
N SER A 18 0.47 -9.13 6.82
CA SER A 18 0.39 -10.02 7.98
C SER A 18 1.70 -10.11 8.74
N ALA A 19 1.64 -10.01 10.07
CA ALA A 19 2.77 -10.31 10.94
C ALA A 19 3.07 -11.83 11.06
N VAL A 20 2.19 -12.69 10.54
CA VAL A 20 2.38 -14.14 10.51
C VAL A 20 2.89 -14.54 9.13
N ASP A 21 3.92 -15.38 9.10
CA ASP A 21 4.49 -15.88 7.85
C ASP A 21 3.44 -16.64 7.02
N HIS A 22 3.22 -16.19 5.80
CA HIS A 22 2.31 -16.81 4.84
C HIS A 22 2.82 -16.55 3.41
N PRO A 23 2.73 -17.54 2.48
CA PRO A 23 3.33 -17.41 1.14
C PRO A 23 2.86 -16.20 0.30
N ASN A 24 1.63 -15.72 0.55
CA ASN A 24 1.04 -14.58 -0.16
C ASN A 24 0.88 -13.34 0.72
N ALA A 25 1.65 -13.25 1.81
CA ALA A 25 1.64 -12.12 2.71
C ALA A 25 3.03 -11.49 2.84
N VAL A 26 3.04 -10.20 3.15
CA VAL A 26 4.22 -9.43 3.49
C VAL A 26 3.99 -8.82 4.86
N SER A 27 5.03 -8.85 5.70
CA SER A 27 4.96 -8.20 7.00
C SER A 27 4.76 -6.69 6.83
N PRO A 28 3.87 -6.06 7.61
CA PRO A 28 3.72 -4.60 7.62
C PRO A 28 4.99 -3.87 8.07
N ARG A 29 5.96 -4.59 8.67
CA ARG A 29 7.29 -4.09 9.03
C ARG A 29 8.28 -4.11 7.86
N ASP A 30 8.01 -4.92 6.84
CA ASP A 30 8.85 -5.09 5.65
C ASP A 30 8.42 -4.15 4.51
N LEU A 31 8.36 -2.84 4.78
CA LEU A 31 7.92 -1.83 3.78
C LEU A 31 8.72 -1.92 2.46
N TYR A 32 10.00 -2.29 2.52
CA TYR A 32 10.84 -2.47 1.33
C TYR A 32 10.38 -3.64 0.44
N LYS A 33 9.82 -4.72 1.00
CA LYS A 33 9.27 -5.84 0.22
C LYS A 33 7.99 -5.41 -0.50
N LEU A 34 7.12 -4.67 0.20
CA LEU A 34 5.92 -4.09 -0.42
C LEU A 34 6.29 -3.17 -1.57
N GLU A 35 7.24 -2.27 -1.33
CA GLU A 35 7.75 -1.34 -2.36
C GLU A 35 8.28 -2.10 -3.58
N PHE A 36 9.10 -3.14 -3.37
CA PHE A 36 9.62 -3.96 -4.47
C PHE A 36 8.50 -4.61 -5.29
N HIS A 37 7.49 -5.18 -4.63
CA HIS A 37 6.37 -5.80 -5.33
C HIS A 37 5.55 -4.79 -6.12
N ILE A 38 5.25 -3.64 -5.52
CA ILE A 38 4.50 -2.56 -6.15
C ILE A 38 5.27 -2.02 -7.36
N ALA A 39 6.55 -1.67 -7.19
CA ALA A 39 7.39 -1.14 -8.26
C ALA A 39 7.47 -2.08 -9.46
N ARG A 40 7.64 -3.39 -9.21
CA ARG A 40 7.65 -4.40 -10.27
C ARG A 40 6.31 -4.45 -11.00
N ASP A 41 5.20 -4.50 -10.29
CA ASP A 41 3.89 -4.71 -10.91
C ASP A 41 3.40 -3.46 -11.65
N VAL A 42 3.63 -2.27 -11.08
CA VAL A 42 3.38 -0.98 -11.72
C VAL A 42 4.19 -0.82 -13.01
N SER A 43 5.50 -1.10 -12.98
CA SER A 43 6.37 -0.93 -14.16
C SER A 43 6.11 -1.95 -15.27
N THR A 44 5.71 -3.18 -14.93
CA THR A 44 5.51 -4.25 -15.92
C THR A 44 4.09 -4.32 -16.47
N ARG A 45 3.07 -3.98 -15.66
CA ARG A 45 1.65 -4.15 -16.00
C ARG A 45 0.86 -2.85 -16.05
N LYS A 46 1.48 -1.70 -15.70
CA LYS A 46 0.80 -0.40 -15.53
C LYS A 46 -0.40 -0.51 -14.58
N SER A 47 -0.22 -1.25 -13.49
CA SER A 47 -1.29 -1.53 -12.53
C SER A 47 -1.50 -0.35 -11.59
N ASP A 48 -2.75 0.05 -11.41
CA ASP A 48 -3.14 0.88 -10.28
C ASP A 48 -2.94 0.11 -8.96
N VAL A 49 -2.60 0.84 -7.90
CA VAL A 49 -2.31 0.30 -6.57
C VAL A 49 -3.42 0.71 -5.63
N ILE A 50 -4.05 -0.28 -4.99
CA ILE A 50 -4.98 -0.05 -3.88
C ILE A 50 -4.27 -0.53 -2.61
N LEU A 51 -4.09 0.39 -1.66
CA LEU A 51 -3.48 0.07 -0.38
C LEU A 51 -4.50 0.27 0.74
N ASP A 52 -4.88 -0.84 1.34
CA ASP A 52 -5.79 -0.94 2.47
C ASP A 52 -5.01 -1.42 3.71
N GLY A 53 -5.31 -0.85 4.88
CA GLY A 53 -4.60 -1.10 6.13
C GLY A 53 -3.44 -0.12 6.40
N ILE A 54 -3.60 1.16 6.07
CA ILE A 54 -2.62 2.22 6.39
C ILE A 54 -2.37 2.33 7.89
N GLU A 55 -3.43 2.19 8.68
CA GLU A 55 -3.41 2.16 10.14
C GLU A 55 -2.51 1.04 10.64
N TYR A 56 -2.56 -0.12 9.97
CA TYR A 56 -1.75 -1.26 10.35
C TYR A 56 -0.26 -1.05 10.04
N LEU A 57 0.05 -0.41 8.90
CA LEU A 57 1.42 0.02 8.59
C LEU A 57 1.93 1.04 9.62
N ILE A 58 1.11 2.02 10.00
CA ILE A 58 1.47 3.01 11.02
C ILE A 58 1.68 2.33 12.38
N LEU A 59 0.81 1.39 12.76
CA LEU A 59 0.90 0.66 14.03
C LEU A 59 2.21 -0.15 14.13
N GLU A 60 2.61 -0.81 13.04
CA GLU A 60 3.73 -1.75 13.04
C GLU A 60 5.07 -1.13 12.66
N SER A 61 5.06 -0.15 11.75
CA SER A 61 6.26 0.52 11.22
C SER A 61 6.42 1.97 11.69
N GLY A 62 5.40 2.55 12.31
CA GLY A 62 5.37 3.96 12.70
C GLY A 62 4.93 4.90 11.58
N LEU A 63 4.48 6.10 11.98
CA LEU A 63 3.94 7.11 11.07
C LEU A 63 4.98 7.61 10.05
N VAL A 64 6.17 8.00 10.51
CA VAL A 64 7.19 8.60 9.63
C VAL A 64 7.69 7.62 8.55
N PRO A 65 8.03 6.36 8.86
CA PRO A 65 8.39 5.38 7.85
C PRO A 65 7.26 5.12 6.85
N THR A 66 6.02 5.03 7.34
CA THR A 66 4.84 4.85 6.48
C THR A 66 4.65 6.02 5.52
N LEU A 67 4.75 7.28 5.98
CA LEU A 67 4.65 8.45 5.10
C LEU A 67 5.72 8.46 4.01
N LYS A 68 6.98 8.13 4.35
CA LYS A 68 8.07 8.03 3.37
C LYS A 68 7.81 6.93 2.34
N PHE A 69 7.32 5.79 2.79
CA PHE A 69 6.93 4.68 1.92
C PHE A 69 5.80 5.11 0.96
N LEU A 70 4.74 5.75 1.47
CA LEU A 70 3.62 6.22 0.65
C LEU A 70 4.04 7.28 -0.37
N ALA A 71 4.90 8.23 0.01
CA ALA A 71 5.45 9.21 -0.92
C ALA A 71 6.18 8.52 -2.08
N LYS A 72 7.05 7.54 -1.77
CA LYS A 72 7.81 6.81 -2.78
C LYS A 72 6.92 5.95 -3.68
N VAL A 73 5.92 5.27 -3.12
CA VAL A 73 4.95 4.50 -3.90
C VAL A 73 4.15 5.43 -4.82
N ASN A 74 3.72 6.59 -4.33
CA ASN A 74 3.02 7.58 -5.14
C ASN A 74 3.87 8.04 -6.33
N ASP A 75 5.13 8.40 -6.09
CA ASP A 75 6.08 8.77 -7.15
C ASP A 75 6.24 7.65 -8.20
N ILE A 76 6.40 6.40 -7.74
CA ILE A 76 6.50 5.23 -8.61
C ILE A 76 5.24 5.08 -9.47
N THR A 77 4.05 5.21 -8.89
CA THR A 77 2.80 5.09 -9.66
C THR A 77 2.65 6.18 -10.71
N ILE A 78 2.91 7.44 -10.34
CA ILE A 78 2.81 8.59 -11.25
C ILE A 78 3.77 8.44 -12.43
N LEU A 79 5.04 8.08 -12.17
CA LEU A 79 6.06 7.91 -13.21
C LEU A 79 5.72 6.82 -14.23
N ASN A 80 4.90 5.84 -13.85
CA ASN A 80 4.49 4.74 -14.72
C ASN A 80 3.06 4.92 -15.28
N GLY A 81 2.43 6.08 -15.09
CA GLY A 81 1.07 6.36 -15.55
C GLY A 81 -0.01 5.54 -14.85
N SER A 82 0.27 5.07 -13.65
CA SER A 82 -0.67 4.37 -12.75
C SER A 82 -1.12 5.29 -11.62
N ARG A 83 -2.06 4.84 -10.79
CA ARG A 83 -2.61 5.61 -9.66
C ARG A 83 -2.46 4.86 -8.34
N LEU A 84 -2.25 5.61 -7.27
CA LEU A 84 -2.31 5.11 -5.90
C LEU A 84 -3.65 5.50 -5.27
N HIS A 85 -4.37 4.50 -4.77
CA HIS A 85 -5.60 4.64 -4.00
C HIS A 85 -5.34 4.19 -2.56
N LEU A 86 -5.63 5.05 -1.59
CA LEU A 86 -5.54 4.71 -0.18
C LEU A 86 -6.94 4.51 0.39
N VAL A 87 -7.12 3.41 1.12
CA VAL A 87 -8.29 3.21 1.97
C VAL A 87 -7.90 3.67 3.38
N LEU A 88 -8.61 4.68 3.87
CA LEU A 88 -8.41 5.24 5.20
C LEU A 88 -9.59 4.80 6.08
N GLY A 89 -9.29 4.24 7.24
CA GLY A 89 -10.26 3.92 8.26
C GLY A 89 -10.44 5.05 9.28
N ASP A 90 -11.54 4.96 10.04
CA ASP A 90 -11.92 5.95 11.04
C ASP A 90 -10.97 6.02 12.26
N ALA A 91 -10.03 5.06 12.36
CA ALA A 91 -9.04 5.02 13.43
C ALA A 91 -7.90 6.04 13.26
N LEU A 92 -7.73 6.63 12.07
CA LEU A 92 -6.74 7.68 11.84
C LEU A 92 -7.20 9.00 12.44
N GLY A 93 -6.33 9.63 13.23
CA GLY A 93 -6.57 10.97 13.76
C GLY A 93 -6.46 12.05 12.66
N GLU A 94 -7.09 13.21 12.91
CA GLU A 94 -7.05 14.34 11.97
C GLU A 94 -5.62 14.75 11.57
N ARG A 95 -4.68 14.69 12.53
CA ARG A 95 -3.27 14.98 12.29
C ARG A 95 -2.65 14.01 11.29
N GLU A 96 -2.96 12.72 11.38
CA GLU A 96 -2.42 11.69 10.50
C GLU A 96 -2.97 11.86 9.10
N VAL A 97 -4.27 12.09 8.97
CA VAL A 97 -4.94 12.39 7.70
C VAL A 97 -4.36 13.65 7.05
N ALA A 98 -4.15 14.73 7.82
CA ALA A 98 -3.54 15.95 7.31
C ALA A 98 -2.10 15.73 6.80
N LEU A 99 -1.31 14.91 7.51
CA LEU A 99 0.05 14.56 7.07
C LEU A 99 0.05 13.67 5.83
N LEU A 100 -0.88 12.72 5.72
CA LEU A 100 -1.06 11.88 4.54
C LEU A 100 -1.40 12.73 3.32
N ARG A 101 -2.41 13.59 3.43
CA ARG A 101 -2.82 14.56 2.41
C ARG A 101 -1.67 15.42 1.92
N ARG A 102 -0.95 16.05 2.86
CA ARG A 102 0.24 16.87 2.55
C ARG A 102 1.33 16.06 1.84
N THR A 103 1.59 14.83 2.29
CA THR A 103 2.61 13.96 1.71
C THR A 103 2.28 13.56 0.27
N LEU A 104 1.00 13.35 -0.03
CA LEU A 104 0.53 12.92 -1.35
C LEU A 104 0.15 14.09 -2.28
N GLY A 105 0.24 15.34 -1.79
CA GLY A 105 -0.15 16.52 -2.55
C GLY A 105 -1.66 16.64 -2.80
N VAL A 106 -2.47 16.00 -1.96
CA VAL A 106 -3.94 16.07 -2.00
C VAL A 106 -4.39 17.10 -0.97
N PHE A 107 -5.07 18.16 -1.40
CA PHE A 107 -5.53 19.25 -0.54
C PHE A 107 -7.04 19.13 -0.29
#